data_AF-A0A434A2S0-F1
#
_entry.id   AF-A0A434A2S0-F1
#
_cell.length_a   1.000
_cell.length_b   1.000
_cell.length_c   1.000
_cell.angle_alpha   90.00
_cell.angle_beta   90.00
_cell.angle_gamma   90.00
#
_symmetry.space_group_name_H-M   'P 1'
#
loop_
_entity.id
_entity.type
_entity.pdbx_description
1 polymer ?
#
loop_
_entity_poly.entity_id
_entity_poly.type
_entity_poly.pdbx_seq_one_letter_code
_entity_poly.pdbx_strand_id
1 'polypeptide(L)'
;MIYDSLDIIPYKTFFKIAESGNIQLLSDTEKDPEVLAALWESLYQQHLDKDGSSAQEKKTFRISKEISSLEATYKIVIMSCDALRFDFNEELFKLLTIQYGYTLRIEDEEVYFQDIEQIVREASALKVKINVLSKLLPKIDQGQEYSIDDVMASYCSILEFQIGDFNSITYTAFFSYEKQVHAKVESIKQQNLKNKKNG
;
A
#
# COMPACT_ATOMS: atom_id res chain seq x y z
N MET A 1 5.87 -1.12 32.03
CA MET A 1 5.30 0.12 31.46
C MET A 1 4.15 -0.26 30.53
N ILE A 2 3.25 0.68 30.22
CA ILE A 2 2.25 0.50 29.16
C ILE A 2 2.41 1.66 28.17
N TYR A 3 2.43 1.34 26.89
CA TYR A 3 2.46 2.32 25.81
C TYR A 3 1.02 2.74 25.49
N ASP A 4 0.56 3.83 26.08
CA ASP A 4 -0.81 4.35 25.95
C ASP A 4 -0.94 5.59 25.05
N SER A 5 0.18 6.10 24.53
CA SER A 5 0.22 7.24 23.61
C SER A 5 1.28 7.07 22.52
N LEU A 6 1.02 7.65 21.34
CA LEU A 6 2.00 7.79 20.25
C LEU A 6 3.25 8.59 20.67
N ASP A 7 3.16 9.37 21.74
CA ASP A 7 4.30 10.14 22.27
C ASP A 7 5.29 9.28 23.05
N ILE A 8 4.86 8.09 23.50
CA ILE A 8 5.68 7.21 24.34
C ILE A 8 6.00 5.86 23.70
N ILE A 9 5.19 5.38 22.75
CA ILE A 9 5.48 4.13 22.04
C ILE A 9 6.66 4.32 21.08
N PRO A 10 7.69 3.45 21.12
CA PRO A 10 8.73 3.46 20.09
C PRO A 10 8.16 3.16 18.71
N TYR A 11 8.63 3.89 17.70
CA TYR A 11 8.15 3.77 16.32
C TYR A 11 8.29 2.34 15.78
N LYS A 12 9.45 1.70 16.02
CA LYS A 12 9.70 0.30 15.66
C LYS A 12 8.76 -0.67 16.36
N THR A 13 8.44 -0.42 17.64
CA THR A 13 7.49 -1.24 18.40
C THR A 13 6.08 -1.12 17.83
N PHE A 14 5.65 0.10 17.49
CA PHE A 14 4.36 0.34 16.83
C PHE A 14 4.24 -0.45 15.52
N PHE A 15 5.23 -0.36 14.63
CA PHE A 15 5.22 -1.10 13.36
C PHE A 15 5.24 -2.61 13.56
N LYS A 16 6.03 -3.10 14.52
CA LYS A 16 6.06 -4.53 14.85
C LYS A 16 4.71 -5.05 15.32
N ILE A 17 3.94 -4.26 16.09
CA ILE A 17 2.56 -4.61 16.48
C ILE A 17 1.65 -4.63 15.25
N ALA A 18 1.73 -3.62 14.39
CA ALA A 18 0.93 -3.54 13.18
C ALA A 18 1.17 -4.72 12.21
N GLU A 19 2.41 -5.17 12.07
CA GLU A 19 2.78 -6.30 11.20
C GLU A 19 2.43 -7.65 11.81
N SER A 20 2.69 -7.84 13.10
CA SER A 20 2.54 -9.16 13.76
C SER A 20 1.17 -9.39 14.39
N GLY A 21 0.39 -8.34 14.62
CA GLY A 21 -0.84 -8.37 15.41
C GLY A 21 -0.62 -8.63 16.91
N ASN A 22 0.63 -8.68 17.38
CA ASN A 22 0.94 -9.01 18.76
C ASN A 22 0.78 -7.79 19.69
N ILE A 23 -0.44 -7.55 20.17
CA ILE A 23 -0.79 -6.44 21.07
C ILE A 23 -0.13 -6.52 22.45
N GLN A 24 0.43 -7.67 22.86
CA GLN A 24 1.15 -7.78 24.13
C GLN A 24 2.42 -6.93 24.15
N LEU A 25 2.95 -6.54 22.99
CA LEU A 25 4.09 -5.63 22.90
C LEU A 25 3.76 -4.19 23.36
N LEU A 26 2.50 -3.88 23.66
CA LEU A 26 2.10 -2.61 24.28
C LEU A 26 2.44 -2.52 25.76
N SER A 27 2.80 -3.63 26.42
CA SER A 27 3.16 -3.61 27.84
C SER A 27 4.35 -4.52 28.15
N ASP A 28 5.18 -4.08 29.09
CA ASP A 28 6.29 -4.91 29.60
C ASP A 28 5.82 -6.02 30.55
N THR A 29 4.54 -6.02 30.90
CA THR A 29 3.91 -6.98 31.81
C THR A 29 2.70 -7.58 31.13
N GLU A 30 2.39 -8.84 31.43
CA GLU A 30 1.18 -9.47 30.93
C GLU A 30 -0.06 -8.67 31.38
N LYS A 31 -0.89 -8.30 30.40
CA LYS A 31 -2.11 -7.53 30.60
C LYS A 31 -3.26 -8.22 29.90
N ASP A 32 -4.46 -7.89 30.38
CA ASP A 32 -5.71 -8.33 29.79
C ASP A 32 -5.73 -7.99 28.28
N PRO A 33 -5.86 -9.00 27.40
CA PRO A 33 -5.94 -8.79 25.96
C PRO A 33 -7.04 -7.81 25.53
N GLU A 34 -8.19 -7.77 26.23
CA GLU A 34 -9.29 -6.87 25.86
C GLU A 34 -8.92 -5.40 26.07
N VAL A 35 -8.23 -5.10 27.17
CA VAL A 35 -7.74 -3.74 27.48
C VAL A 35 -6.68 -3.32 26.48
N LEU A 36 -5.76 -4.23 26.13
CA LEU A 36 -4.72 -3.97 25.13
C LEU A 36 -5.29 -3.78 23.72
N ALA A 37 -6.35 -4.51 23.37
CA ALA A 37 -7.01 -4.38 22.07
C ALA A 37 -7.68 -3.00 21.94
N ALA A 38 -8.40 -2.55 22.97
CA ALA A 38 -9.00 -1.21 22.99
C ALA A 38 -7.95 -0.11 22.93
N LEU A 39 -6.82 -0.29 23.63
CA LEU A 39 -5.71 0.65 23.61
C LEU A 39 -5.04 0.71 22.23
N TRP A 40 -4.79 -0.45 21.62
CA TRP A 40 -4.24 -0.54 20.28
C TRP A 40 -5.14 0.15 19.25
N GLU A 41 -6.44 -0.10 19.30
CA GLU A 41 -7.43 0.55 18.42
C GLU A 41 -7.35 2.07 18.55
N SER A 42 -7.27 2.59 19.78
CA SER A 42 -7.11 4.03 20.02
C SER A 42 -5.81 4.59 19.43
N LEU A 43 -4.68 3.91 19.63
CA LEU A 43 -3.38 4.32 19.09
C LEU A 43 -3.34 4.26 17.57
N TYR A 44 -3.91 3.20 16.99
CA TYR A 44 -3.98 3.03 15.55
C TYR A 44 -4.87 4.08 14.90
N GLN A 45 -5.99 4.43 15.53
CA GLN A 45 -6.84 5.51 15.05
C GLN A 45 -6.14 6.88 15.14
N GLN A 46 -5.39 7.15 16.22
CA GLN A 46 -4.56 8.36 16.29
C GLN A 46 -3.49 8.39 15.20
N HIS A 47 -2.93 7.23 14.84
CA HIS A 47 -2.03 7.09 13.69
C HIS A 47 -2.75 7.48 12.40
N LEU A 48 -3.94 6.94 12.13
CA LEU A 48 -4.73 7.28 10.94
C LEU A 48 -5.12 8.77 10.87
N ASP A 49 -5.38 9.39 12.02
CA ASP A 49 -5.73 10.82 12.12
C ASP A 49 -4.49 11.72 11.94
N LYS A 50 -3.32 11.32 12.45
CA LYS A 50 -2.03 12.02 12.24
C LYS A 50 -1.50 11.82 10.82
N ASP A 51 -1.69 10.64 10.25
CA ASP A 51 -1.50 10.29 8.85
C ASP A 51 -2.66 10.84 8.02
N GLY A 52 -3.05 12.10 8.27
CA GLY A 52 -3.92 12.89 7.41
C GLY A 52 -3.31 12.93 6.03
N SER A 53 -3.54 11.86 5.28
CA SER A 53 -2.53 11.36 4.34
C SER A 53 -2.37 12.43 3.31
N SER A 54 -1.11 12.72 2.96
CA SER A 54 -0.84 13.71 1.93
C SER A 54 -1.77 13.39 0.74
N ALA A 55 -2.30 14.40 0.04
CA ALA A 55 -3.19 14.13 -1.10
C ALA A 55 -2.59 13.09 -2.07
N GLN A 56 -1.25 13.01 -2.08
CA GLN A 56 -0.45 12.02 -2.76
C GLN A 56 -0.56 10.58 -2.21
N GLU A 57 -0.53 10.35 -0.89
CA GLU A 57 -0.75 9.02 -0.29
C GLU A 57 -2.17 8.50 -0.54
N LYS A 58 -3.20 9.35 -0.35
CA LYS A 58 -4.59 8.99 -0.67
C LYS A 58 -4.74 8.63 -2.14
N LYS A 59 -4.08 9.38 -3.03
CA LYS A 59 -4.03 9.07 -4.45
C LYS A 59 -3.31 7.74 -4.72
N THR A 60 -2.18 7.49 -4.06
CA THR A 60 -1.40 6.26 -4.19
C THR A 60 -2.20 5.04 -3.74
N PHE A 61 -2.87 5.13 -2.60
CA PHE A 61 -3.76 4.08 -2.10
C PHE A 61 -4.92 3.81 -3.06
N ARG A 62 -5.59 4.85 -3.57
CA ARG A 62 -6.68 4.69 -4.55
C ARG A 62 -6.23 4.03 -5.85
N ILE A 63 -5.08 4.45 -6.39
CA ILE A 63 -4.48 3.84 -7.59
C ILE A 63 -4.13 2.38 -7.32
N SER A 64 -3.51 2.08 -6.17
CA SER A 64 -3.15 0.71 -5.78
C SER A 64 -4.38 -0.18 -5.66
N LYS A 65 -5.43 0.31 -5.00
CA LYS A 65 -6.73 -0.40 -4.90
C LYS A 65 -7.35 -0.66 -6.28
N GLU A 66 -7.30 0.32 -7.18
CA GLU A 66 -7.80 0.15 -8.56
C GLU A 66 -7.00 -0.91 -9.31
N ILE A 67 -5.66 -0.90 -9.19
CA ILE A 67 -4.78 -1.91 -9.78
C ILE A 67 -5.16 -3.31 -9.26
N SER A 68 -5.24 -3.51 -7.95
CA SER A 68 -5.59 -4.81 -7.36
C SER A 68 -6.96 -5.30 -7.81
N SER A 69 -7.95 -4.40 -7.92
CA SER A 69 -9.28 -4.74 -8.42
C SER A 69 -9.25 -5.18 -9.90
N LEU A 70 -8.50 -4.47 -10.75
CA LEU A 70 -8.32 -4.82 -12.16
C LEU A 70 -7.57 -6.14 -12.32
N GLU A 71 -6.55 -6.40 -11.50
CA GLU A 71 -5.80 -7.67 -11.50
C GLU A 71 -6.68 -8.85 -11.09
N ALA A 72 -7.47 -8.68 -10.03
CA ALA A 72 -8.43 -9.69 -9.58
C ALA A 72 -9.46 -9.97 -10.67
N THR A 73 -10.02 -8.92 -11.28
CA THR A 73 -10.98 -9.05 -12.39
C THR A 73 -10.35 -9.79 -13.57
N TYR A 74 -9.14 -9.40 -13.99
CA TYR A 74 -8.43 -10.07 -15.07
C TYR A 74 -8.23 -11.57 -14.77
N LYS A 75 -7.76 -11.90 -13.56
CA LYS A 75 -7.56 -13.30 -13.15
C LYS A 75 -8.86 -14.09 -13.16
N ILE A 76 -9.93 -13.55 -12.59
CA ILE A 76 -11.25 -14.19 -12.54
C ILE A 76 -11.74 -14.48 -13.96
N VAL A 77 -11.66 -13.50 -14.87
CA VAL A 77 -12.12 -13.64 -16.25
C VAL A 77 -11.33 -14.73 -16.98
N ILE A 78 -9.99 -14.68 -16.92
CA ILE A 78 -9.15 -15.69 -17.58
C ILE A 78 -9.39 -17.09 -17.02
N MET A 79 -9.43 -17.24 -15.70
CA MET A 79 -9.69 -18.54 -15.08
C MET A 79 -11.09 -19.08 -15.41
N SER A 80 -12.09 -18.20 -15.49
CA SER A 80 -13.44 -18.56 -15.91
C SER A 80 -13.46 -19.04 -17.36
N CYS A 81 -12.80 -18.32 -18.26
CA CYS A 81 -12.65 -18.72 -19.66
C CYS A 81 -11.92 -20.05 -19.80
N ASP A 82 -10.80 -20.24 -19.08
CA ASP A 82 -10.04 -21.47 -19.10
C ASP A 82 -10.88 -22.66 -18.64
N ALA A 83 -11.61 -22.52 -17.52
CA ALA A 83 -12.50 -23.57 -17.03
C ALA A 83 -13.63 -23.89 -18.02
N LEU A 84 -14.25 -22.86 -18.60
CA LEU A 84 -15.33 -22.99 -19.59
C LEU A 84 -14.88 -23.65 -20.90
N ARG A 85 -13.59 -23.60 -21.26
CA ARG A 85 -13.05 -24.36 -22.39
C ARG A 85 -13.07 -25.88 -22.14
N PHE A 86 -12.99 -26.32 -20.89
CA PHE A 86 -12.95 -27.73 -20.54
C PHE A 86 -14.34 -28.31 -20.26
N ASP A 87 -15.13 -27.59 -19.46
CA ASP A 87 -16.48 -28.03 -19.10
C ASP A 87 -17.38 -26.82 -18.88
N PHE A 88 -18.63 -26.94 -19.35
CA PHE A 88 -19.58 -25.85 -19.21
C PHE A 88 -20.02 -25.73 -17.75
N ASN A 89 -19.85 -24.54 -17.18
CA ASN A 89 -20.28 -24.22 -15.83
C ASN A 89 -21.20 -23.00 -15.84
N GLU A 90 -22.44 -23.18 -15.40
CA GLU A 90 -23.48 -22.14 -15.43
C GLU A 90 -23.14 -20.93 -14.55
N GLU A 91 -22.45 -21.14 -13.42
CA GLU A 91 -22.05 -20.03 -12.53
C GLU A 91 -20.97 -19.17 -13.19
N LEU A 92 -19.97 -19.78 -13.82
CA LEU A 92 -18.93 -19.07 -14.57
C LEU A 92 -19.50 -18.35 -15.79
N PHE A 93 -20.47 -18.97 -16.48
CA PHE A 93 -21.20 -18.33 -17.58
C PHE A 93 -21.93 -17.07 -17.11
N LYS A 94 -22.69 -17.15 -16.01
CA LYS A 94 -23.40 -16.00 -15.44
C LYS A 94 -22.43 -14.94 -14.92
N LEU A 95 -21.32 -15.34 -14.32
CA LEU A 95 -20.27 -14.43 -13.87
C LEU A 95 -19.73 -13.58 -15.03
N LEU A 96 -19.36 -14.22 -16.14
CA LEU A 96 -18.86 -13.50 -17.31
C LEU A 96 -19.94 -12.62 -17.98
N THR A 97 -21.14 -13.14 -18.16
CA THR A 97 -22.19 -12.46 -18.95
C THR A 97 -22.98 -11.41 -18.17
N ILE A 98 -23.37 -11.71 -16.94
CA ILE A 98 -24.24 -10.83 -16.13
C ILE A 98 -23.40 -9.85 -15.31
N GLN A 99 -22.39 -10.35 -14.60
CA GLN A 99 -21.60 -9.51 -13.70
C GLN A 99 -20.54 -8.69 -14.43
N TYR A 100 -19.87 -9.28 -15.43
CA TYR A 100 -18.84 -8.59 -16.21
C TYR A 100 -19.32 -8.08 -17.57
N GLY A 101 -20.53 -8.46 -18.01
CA GLY A 101 -21.16 -7.90 -19.21
C GLY A 101 -20.60 -8.42 -20.54
N TYR A 102 -19.89 -9.56 -20.53
CA TYR A 102 -19.36 -10.16 -21.74
C TYR A 102 -20.45 -10.87 -22.55
N THR A 103 -20.24 -10.97 -23.86
CA THR A 103 -21.10 -11.80 -24.73
C THR A 103 -20.51 -13.19 -24.83
N LEU A 104 -21.31 -14.20 -24.51
CA LEU A 104 -20.95 -15.61 -24.66
C LEU A 104 -22.17 -16.38 -25.17
N ARG A 105 -22.14 -16.81 -26.43
CA ARG A 105 -23.22 -17.56 -27.08
C ARG A 105 -22.99 -19.06 -26.96
N ILE A 106 -24.03 -19.82 -26.61
CA ILE A 106 -23.94 -21.26 -26.30
C ILE A 106 -24.64 -22.14 -27.33
N GLU A 107 -25.29 -21.53 -28.33
CA GLU A 107 -26.10 -22.24 -29.33
C GLU A 107 -25.25 -22.96 -30.39
N ASP A 108 -24.02 -22.47 -30.62
CA ASP A 108 -23.08 -23.00 -31.61
C ASP A 108 -21.69 -23.13 -30.97
N GLU A 109 -21.10 -24.32 -31.08
CA GLU A 109 -19.82 -24.66 -30.46
C GLU A 109 -18.66 -23.84 -31.01
N GLU A 110 -18.62 -23.59 -32.31
CA GLU A 110 -17.55 -22.80 -32.93
C GLU A 110 -17.64 -21.34 -32.47
N VAL A 111 -18.86 -20.79 -32.46
CA VAL A 111 -19.13 -19.43 -31.98
C VAL A 111 -18.81 -19.31 -30.48
N TYR A 112 -19.13 -20.32 -29.68
CA TYR A 112 -18.82 -20.36 -28.25
C TYR A 112 -17.32 -20.21 -27.99
N PHE A 113 -16.49 -21.00 -28.66
CA PHE A 113 -15.04 -20.91 -28.49
C PHE A 113 -14.47 -19.59 -29.05
N GLN A 114 -15.03 -19.07 -30.15
CA GLN A 114 -14.65 -17.75 -30.68
C GLN A 114 -14.96 -16.62 -29.68
N ASP A 115 -16.12 -16.67 -29.02
CA ASP A 115 -16.53 -15.72 -27.99
C ASP A 115 -15.59 -15.81 -26.77
N ILE A 116 -15.21 -17.01 -26.33
CA ILE A 116 -14.20 -17.19 -25.27
C ILE A 116 -12.88 -16.51 -25.65
N GLU A 117 -12.36 -16.74 -26.86
CA GLU A 117 -11.12 -16.10 -27.32
C GLU A 117 -11.25 -14.58 -27.43
N GLN A 118 -12.44 -14.08 -27.76
CA GLN A 118 -12.72 -12.65 -27.77
C GLN A 118 -12.68 -12.07 -26.34
N ILE A 119 -13.34 -12.71 -25.37
CA ILE A 119 -13.33 -12.29 -23.97
C ILE A 119 -11.89 -12.25 -23.42
N VAL A 120 -11.07 -13.27 -23.72
CA VAL A 120 -9.66 -13.31 -23.29
C VAL A 120 -8.85 -12.15 -23.87
N ARG A 121 -9.09 -11.80 -25.13
CA ARG A 121 -8.45 -10.64 -25.78
C ARG A 121 -8.92 -9.31 -25.15
N GLU A 122 -10.20 -9.16 -24.91
CA GLU A 122 -10.77 -7.98 -24.26
C GLU A 122 -10.24 -7.82 -22.82
N ALA A 123 -10.19 -8.90 -22.04
CA ALA A 123 -9.62 -8.92 -20.69
C ALA A 123 -8.13 -8.53 -20.69
N SER A 124 -7.39 -8.84 -21.75
CA SER A 124 -5.98 -8.43 -21.88
C SER A 124 -5.79 -6.91 -21.96
N ALA A 125 -6.82 -6.13 -22.34
CA ALA A 125 -6.78 -4.67 -22.25
C ALA A 125 -6.68 -4.17 -20.80
N LEU A 126 -7.15 -4.95 -19.81
CA LEU A 126 -7.00 -4.62 -18.39
C LEU A 126 -5.51 -4.55 -18.00
N LYS A 127 -4.65 -5.40 -18.56
CA LYS A 127 -3.19 -5.34 -18.34
C LYS A 127 -2.59 -4.02 -18.81
N VAL A 128 -3.08 -3.49 -19.92
CA VAL A 128 -2.63 -2.17 -20.42
C VAL A 128 -3.01 -1.08 -19.43
N LYS A 129 -4.25 -1.10 -18.94
CA LYS A 129 -4.73 -0.15 -17.93
C LYS A 129 -3.94 -0.27 -16.61
N ILE A 130 -3.69 -1.48 -16.13
CA ILE A 130 -2.85 -1.76 -14.96
C ILE A 130 -1.45 -1.17 -15.14
N ASN A 131 -0.82 -1.39 -16.30
CA ASN A 131 0.51 -0.86 -16.58
C ASN A 131 0.54 0.68 -16.59
N VAL A 132 -0.50 1.33 -17.11
CA VAL A 132 -0.61 2.80 -17.09
C VAL A 132 -0.76 3.31 -15.66
N LEU A 133 -1.65 2.70 -14.86
CA LEU A 133 -1.86 3.07 -13.46
C LEU A 133 -0.60 2.83 -12.61
N SER A 134 0.11 1.72 -12.86
CA SER A 134 1.34 1.38 -12.13
C SER A 134 2.44 2.41 -12.34
N LYS A 135 2.50 3.06 -13.52
CA LYS A 135 3.44 4.17 -13.80
C LYS A 135 3.12 5.45 -13.03
N LEU A 136 1.89 5.58 -12.49
CA LEU A 136 1.47 6.72 -11.67
C LEU A 136 1.78 6.51 -10.17
N LEU A 137 2.08 5.28 -9.76
CA LEU A 137 2.56 5.00 -8.42
C LEU A 137 3.99 5.57 -8.26
N PRO A 138 4.38 5.96 -7.03
CA PRO A 138 5.78 6.23 -6.73
C PRO A 138 6.61 5.05 -7.23
N LYS A 139 7.70 5.34 -7.95
CA LYS A 139 8.64 4.28 -8.31
C LYS A 139 9.15 3.69 -6.99
N ILE A 140 8.85 2.43 -6.77
CA ILE A 140 9.61 1.63 -5.81
C ILE A 140 10.98 1.52 -6.49
N ASP A 141 11.92 2.39 -6.09
CA ASP A 141 13.30 2.17 -6.47
C ASP A 141 13.65 0.78 -5.96
N GLN A 142 14.00 -0.14 -6.87
CA GLN A 142 14.63 -1.42 -6.52
C GLN A 142 16.06 -1.18 -5.99
N GLY A 143 16.28 -0.06 -5.31
CA GLY A 143 17.45 0.16 -4.47
C GLY A 143 17.38 -0.72 -3.23
N GLN A 144 18.48 -0.78 -2.50
CA GLN A 144 18.59 -1.49 -1.23
C GLN A 144 17.33 -1.29 -0.37
N GLU A 145 16.79 -2.40 0.16
CA GLU A 145 15.78 -2.33 1.22
C GLU A 145 16.38 -1.54 2.39
N TYR A 146 15.88 -0.32 2.58
CA TYR A 146 16.26 0.50 3.72
C TYR A 146 15.45 0.06 4.93
N SER A 147 16.13 -0.36 5.97
CA SER A 147 15.53 -0.57 7.28
C SER A 147 15.11 0.77 7.91
N ILE A 148 14.24 0.73 8.92
CA ILE A 148 13.92 1.92 9.73
C ILE A 148 15.20 2.55 10.31
N ASP A 149 16.22 1.74 10.62
CA ASP A 149 17.51 2.23 11.11
C ASP A 149 18.27 3.01 10.04
N ASP A 150 18.25 2.55 8.79
CA ASP A 150 18.87 3.27 7.67
C ASP A 150 18.17 4.61 7.40
N VAL A 151 16.85 4.65 7.55
CA VAL A 151 16.05 5.87 7.45
C VAL A 151 16.42 6.85 8.57
N MET A 152 16.48 6.41 9.82
CA MET A 152 16.87 7.26 10.95
C MET A 152 18.33 7.71 10.85
N ALA A 153 19.25 6.87 10.37
CA ALA A 153 20.63 7.25 10.10
C ALA A 153 20.72 8.30 8.98
N SER A 154 19.88 8.18 7.95
CA SER A 154 19.75 9.19 6.89
C SER A 154 19.22 10.51 7.45
N TYR A 155 18.26 10.48 8.38
CA TYR A 155 17.77 11.67 9.05
C TYR A 155 18.88 12.35 9.86
N CYS A 156 19.70 11.58 10.60
CA CYS A 156 20.87 12.12 11.30
C CYS A 156 21.82 12.85 10.34
N SER A 157 22.09 12.24 9.19
CA SER A 157 22.97 12.80 8.16
C SER A 157 22.41 14.07 7.55
N ILE A 158 21.12 14.10 7.23
CA ILE A 158 20.45 15.26 6.63
C ILE A 158 20.31 16.39 7.66
N LEU A 159 19.94 16.09 8.89
CA LEU A 159 19.71 17.09 9.94
C LEU A 159 20.99 17.54 10.66
N GLU A 160 22.12 16.86 10.43
CA GLU A 160 23.43 17.15 11.00
C GLU A 160 23.46 17.03 12.55
N PHE A 161 22.66 16.12 13.11
CA PHE A 161 22.74 15.75 14.52
C PHE A 161 22.50 14.25 14.72
N GLN A 162 23.02 13.71 15.82
CA GLN A 162 22.87 12.30 16.15
C GLN A 162 21.57 12.06 16.92
N ILE A 163 20.62 11.39 16.28
CA ILE A 163 19.49 10.73 16.95
C ILE A 163 20.10 9.54 17.69
N GLY A 164 19.85 9.40 19.00
CA GLY A 164 20.51 8.43 19.88
C GLY A 164 20.15 6.96 19.58
N ASP A 165 19.61 6.23 20.56
CA ASP A 165 19.16 4.86 20.33
C ASP A 165 17.88 4.83 19.49
N PHE A 166 17.98 4.31 18.26
CA PHE A 166 16.87 4.20 17.31
C PHE A 166 15.70 3.35 17.82
N ASN A 167 15.96 2.39 18.73
CA ASN A 167 14.90 1.57 19.32
C ASN A 167 14.08 2.32 20.37
N SER A 168 14.57 3.47 20.83
CA SER A 168 13.90 4.32 21.82
C SER A 168 13.11 5.48 21.19
N ILE A 169 13.27 5.70 19.88
CA ILE A 169 12.63 6.83 19.19
C ILE A 169 11.14 6.62 19.12
N THR A 170 10.41 7.52 19.78
CA THR A 170 8.95 7.45 19.87
C THR A 170 8.31 7.77 18.52
N TYR A 171 7.07 7.29 18.34
CA TYR A 171 6.33 7.48 17.10
C TYR A 171 6.22 8.97 16.73
N THR A 172 5.85 9.83 17.68
CA THR A 172 5.78 11.28 17.43
C THR A 172 7.14 11.91 17.13
N ALA A 173 8.23 11.43 17.77
CA ALA A 173 9.58 11.94 17.50
C ALA A 173 10.01 11.61 16.06
N PHE A 174 9.77 10.38 15.60
CA PHE A 174 10.08 9.95 14.23
C PHE A 174 9.42 10.87 13.18
N PHE A 175 8.11 11.09 13.27
CA PHE A 175 7.39 11.98 12.36
C PHE A 175 7.86 13.44 12.43
N SER A 176 8.32 13.88 13.59
CA SER A 176 8.88 15.23 13.75
C SER A 176 10.20 15.36 13.01
N TYR A 177 11.03 14.31 12.99
CA TYR A 177 12.27 14.28 12.19
C TYR A 177 11.97 14.20 10.69
N GLU A 178 11.01 13.38 10.29
CA GLU A 178 10.57 13.28 8.89
C GLU A 178 10.15 14.64 8.34
N LYS A 179 9.32 15.39 9.09
CA LYS A 179 8.89 16.75 8.70
C LYS A 179 10.06 17.71 8.54
N GLN A 180 11.03 17.66 9.45
CA GLN A 180 12.23 18.51 9.38
C GLN A 180 13.11 18.16 8.18
N VAL A 181 13.29 16.86 7.90
CA VAL A 181 14.02 16.37 6.73
C VAL A 181 13.35 16.83 5.44
N HIS A 182 12.03 16.66 5.32
CA HIS A 182 11.27 17.12 4.17
C HIS A 182 11.43 18.63 3.96
N ALA A 183 11.32 19.43 5.03
CA ALA A 183 11.52 20.88 4.96
C ALA A 183 12.94 21.26 4.51
N LYS A 184 13.98 20.59 5.03
CA LYS A 184 15.39 20.84 4.65
C LYS A 184 15.66 20.45 3.19
N VAL A 185 15.17 19.29 2.76
CA VAL A 185 15.27 18.81 1.37
C VAL A 185 14.58 19.77 0.40
N GLU A 186 13.37 20.22 0.70
CA GLU A 186 12.65 21.18 -0.14
C GLU A 186 13.36 22.54 -0.21
N SER A 187 13.90 23.01 0.92
CA SER A 187 14.71 24.24 0.94
C SER A 187 15.95 24.13 0.03
N ILE A 188 16.68 23.01 0.09
CA ILE A 188 17.83 22.74 -0.78
C ILE A 188 17.41 22.70 -2.26
N LYS A 189 16.31 22.02 -2.59
CA LYS A 189 15.78 22.00 -3.97
C LYS A 189 15.47 23.40 -4.48
N GLN A 190 14.81 24.23 -3.68
CA GLN A 190 14.48 25.61 -4.05
C GLN A 190 15.73 26.48 -4.24
N GLN A 191 16.75 26.31 -3.40
CA GLN A 191 18.03 27.01 -3.55
C GLN A 191 18.75 26.60 -4.85
N ASN A 192 18.81 25.30 -5.14
CA ASN A 192 19.41 24.79 -6.37
C ASN A 192 18.71 25.28 -7.64
N LEU A 193 17.38 25.40 -7.60
CA LEU A 193 16.59 25.96 -8.70
C LEU A 193 16.84 27.46 -8.90
N LYS A 194 17.04 28.23 -7.82
CA LYS A 194 17.41 29.65 -7.90
C LYS A 194 18.82 29.84 -8.47
N ASN A 195 19.78 29.04 -8.03
CA ASN A 195 21.16 29.13 -8.52
C ASN A 195 21.28 28.77 -10.01
N LYS A 196 20.48 27.80 -10.50
CA LYS A 196 20.40 27.47 -11.94
C LYS A 196 19.73 28.53 -12.82
N LYS A 197 18.96 29.46 -12.25
CA LYS A 197 18.35 30.57 -13.02
C LYS A 197 19.24 31.81 -13.07
N ASN A 198 20.24 31.89 -12.20
CA ASN A 198 21.12 33.05 -12.03
C ASN A 198 22.54 32.82 -12.56
N GLY A 199 22.82 31.65 -13.15
CA GLY A 199 24.06 31.34 -13.87
C GLY A 199 23.74 30.93 -15.30
#